data_AF-A0A2T5ETR9-F1
#
_entry.id   AF-A0A2T5ETR9-F1
#
_cell.length_a   1.000
_cell.length_b   1.000
_cell.length_c   1.000
_cell.angle_alpha   90.00
_cell.angle_beta   90.00
_cell.angle_gamma   90.00
#
_symmetry.space_group_name_H-M   'P 1'
#
loop_
_entity.id
_entity.type
_entity.pdbx_description
1 polymer ?
#
loop_
_entity_poly.entity_id
_entity_poly.type
_entity_poly.pdbx_seq_one_letter_code
_entity_poly.pdbx_strand_id
1 'polypeptide(L)'
;MTKLKHRLNQSVRYAITIALLIGATGCTEQEESPEAVADIEVSISTNSHWGSLVFDLQAITNNTIITDVVINRGNCRIPAGTASELSRNVSLKFGETYTGYSNNCTVDNVKEIEVTSTAGTFIYTF
;
A
#
# COMPACT_ATOMS: atom_id res chain seq x y z
N MET A 1 78.38 -10.38 29.51
CA MET A 1 77.58 -9.13 29.43
C MET A 1 77.29 -8.93 27.94
N THR A 2 76.08 -8.92 27.40
CA THR A 2 74.82 -8.39 27.90
C THR A 2 73.69 -9.08 27.10
N LYS A 3 72.70 -9.61 27.81
CA LYS A 3 71.38 -9.96 27.26
C LYS A 3 70.72 -8.69 26.70
N LEU A 4 69.69 -8.90 25.88
CA LEU A 4 68.54 -8.01 25.57
C LEU A 4 68.50 -7.55 24.11
N LYS A 5 67.31 -7.72 23.50
CA LYS A 5 66.90 -7.42 22.11
C LYS A 5 67.02 -8.55 21.09
N HIS A 6 66.75 -9.78 21.52
CA HIS A 6 66.18 -10.80 20.65
C HIS A 6 64.69 -10.88 20.98
N ARG A 7 63.83 -10.12 20.28
CA ARG A 7 62.35 -10.26 20.17
C ARG A 7 61.73 -8.95 19.65
N LEU A 8 62.00 -8.54 18.40
CA LEU A 8 61.17 -7.56 17.70
C LEU A 8 61.54 -7.57 16.21
N ASN A 9 60.98 -8.51 15.43
CA ASN A 9 60.79 -8.47 13.96
C ASN A 9 60.61 -9.87 13.37
N GLN A 10 59.71 -10.67 13.92
CA GLN A 10 59.32 -11.95 13.33
C GLN A 10 57.81 -12.09 13.18
N SER A 11 57.11 -10.95 13.03
CA SER A 11 55.64 -10.88 13.06
C SER A 11 55.02 -10.35 11.76
N VAL A 12 55.77 -10.28 10.65
CA VAL A 12 55.31 -9.64 9.39
C VAL A 12 55.19 -10.64 8.23
N ARG A 13 54.93 -11.92 8.51
CA ARG A 13 54.77 -12.95 7.46
C ARG A 13 53.51 -13.81 7.55
N TYR A 14 52.55 -13.45 8.40
CA TYR A 14 51.30 -14.22 8.58
C TYR A 14 50.05 -13.32 8.51
N ALA A 15 49.94 -12.49 7.47
CA ALA A 15 48.75 -11.64 7.29
C ALA A 15 48.13 -11.71 5.89
N ILE A 16 48.53 -12.66 5.03
CA ILE A 16 47.98 -12.76 3.68
C ILE A 16 47.68 -14.23 3.34
N THR A 17 46.75 -14.84 4.07
CA THR A 17 46.03 -16.05 3.64
C THR A 17 44.84 -16.30 4.58
N ILE A 18 43.90 -15.36 4.66
CA ILE A 18 42.53 -15.64 5.11
C ILE A 18 41.61 -14.78 4.23
N ALA A 19 41.50 -15.16 2.96
CA ALA A 19 40.52 -14.62 2.04
C ALA A 19 40.02 -15.77 1.19
N LEU A 20 39.17 -16.61 1.77
CA LEU A 20 38.21 -17.49 1.09
C LEU A 20 37.56 -18.31 2.22
N LEU A 21 36.29 -18.01 2.58
CA LEU A 21 35.31 -18.91 3.21
C LEU A 21 34.15 -18.16 3.91
N ILE A 22 33.54 -17.17 3.27
CA ILE A 22 32.15 -16.77 3.64
C ILE A 22 31.35 -16.58 2.36
N GLY A 23 31.07 -17.71 1.70
CA GLY A 23 30.10 -17.81 0.61
C GLY A 23 28.91 -18.63 1.09
N ALA A 24 28.22 -18.14 2.12
CA ALA A 24 26.93 -18.65 2.56
C ALA A 24 26.18 -17.51 3.25
N THR A 25 25.97 -16.39 2.55
CA THR A 25 24.76 -15.62 2.82
C THR A 25 23.63 -16.47 2.27
N GLY A 26 22.99 -17.24 3.14
CA GLY A 26 21.71 -17.85 2.81
C GLY A 26 20.86 -16.78 2.16
N CYS A 27 20.23 -17.10 1.03
CA CYS A 27 19.03 -16.41 0.65
C CYS A 27 18.13 -16.55 1.87
N THR A 28 18.03 -15.51 2.69
CA THR A 28 16.92 -15.37 3.60
C THR A 28 15.71 -15.56 2.71
N GLU A 29 14.97 -16.64 2.94
CA GLU A 29 13.63 -16.81 2.42
C GLU A 29 12.91 -15.53 2.82
N GLN A 30 12.85 -14.59 1.88
CA GLN A 30 12.06 -13.40 2.03
C GLN A 30 10.65 -13.97 2.02
N GLU A 31 10.05 -14.08 3.22
CA GLU A 31 8.64 -14.42 3.37
C GLU A 31 7.90 -13.43 2.47
N GLU A 32 7.54 -13.93 1.29
CA GLU A 32 6.76 -13.21 0.30
C GLU A 32 5.40 -13.06 0.97
N SER A 33 5.19 -11.93 1.66
CA SER A 33 3.89 -11.58 2.21
C SER A 33 2.89 -11.78 1.09
N PRO A 34 1.80 -12.53 1.30
CA PRO A 34 0.77 -12.68 0.28
C PRO A 34 0.40 -11.30 -0.24
N GLU A 35 0.49 -11.09 -1.56
CA GLU A 35 0.03 -9.85 -2.17
C GLU A 35 -1.44 -9.64 -1.77
N ALA A 36 -1.75 -8.47 -1.21
CA ALA A 36 -3.11 -8.13 -0.85
C ALA A 36 -4.00 -8.17 -2.09
N VAL A 37 -5.05 -8.98 -2.06
CA VAL A 37 -6.03 -9.09 -3.15
C VAL A 37 -7.17 -8.12 -2.85
N ALA A 38 -7.54 -7.31 -3.84
CA ALA A 38 -8.66 -6.37 -3.71
C ALA A 38 -9.96 -7.09 -3.37
N ASP A 39 -10.74 -6.52 -2.45
CA ASP A 39 -12.04 -7.02 -2.03
C ASP A 39 -13.21 -6.14 -2.50
N ILE A 40 -12.93 -5.16 -3.36
CA ILE A 40 -13.88 -4.18 -3.90
C ILE A 40 -13.71 -4.07 -5.41
N GLU A 41 -14.82 -3.85 -6.10
CA GLU A 41 -14.87 -3.30 -7.46
C GLU A 41 -15.39 -1.86 -7.41
N VAL A 42 -14.84 -1.00 -8.27
CA VAL A 42 -15.20 0.42 -8.33
C VAL A 42 -15.80 0.76 -9.68
N SER A 43 -16.94 1.43 -9.67
CA SER A 43 -17.52 2.04 -10.87
C SER A 43 -17.84 3.51 -10.62
N ILE A 44 -17.86 4.30 -11.70
CA ILE A 44 -18.14 5.74 -11.63
C ILE A 44 -19.25 6.11 -12.60
N SER A 45 -20.07 7.08 -12.21
CA SER A 45 -21.13 7.61 -13.05
C SER A 45 -21.36 9.10 -12.80
N THR A 46 -22.05 9.74 -13.74
CA THR A 46 -22.44 11.14 -13.62
C THR A 46 -23.76 11.22 -12.87
N ASN A 47 -23.80 12.01 -11.80
CA ASN A 47 -25.04 12.32 -11.11
C ASN A 47 -25.97 13.08 -12.07
N SER A 48 -27.15 12.53 -12.35
CA SER A 48 -28.08 13.10 -13.33
C SER A 48 -28.66 14.46 -12.94
N HIS A 49 -28.66 14.80 -11.65
CA HIS A 49 -29.23 16.05 -11.15
C HIS A 49 -28.20 17.17 -11.05
N TRP A 50 -26.97 16.86 -10.63
CA TRP A 50 -25.92 17.86 -10.37
C TRP A 50 -24.74 17.79 -11.33
N GLY A 51 -24.64 16.76 -12.18
CA GLY A 51 -23.50 16.54 -13.08
C GLY A 51 -22.20 16.13 -12.38
N SER A 52 -22.23 16.02 -11.05
CA SER A 52 -21.07 15.66 -10.23
C SER A 52 -20.76 14.16 -10.30
N LEU A 53 -19.56 13.77 -9.88
CA LEU A 53 -19.14 12.38 -9.77
C LEU A 53 -19.97 11.62 -8.73
N VAL A 54 -20.41 10.44 -9.12
CA VAL A 54 -20.86 9.34 -8.25
C VAL A 54 -19.84 8.22 -8.37
N PHE A 55 -19.46 7.61 -7.27
CA PHE A 55 -18.64 6.40 -7.25
C PHE A 55 -19.36 5.31 -6.45
N ASP A 56 -19.37 4.10 -7.00
CA ASP A 56 -19.95 2.93 -6.38
C ASP A 56 -18.83 1.94 -6.03
N LEU A 57 -18.80 1.53 -4.76
CA LEU A 57 -17.86 0.56 -4.21
C LEU A 57 -18.64 -0.72 -3.90
N GLN A 58 -18.49 -1.75 -4.74
CA GLN A 58 -19.16 -3.04 -4.55
C GLN A 58 -18.19 -4.05 -3.93
N ALA A 59 -18.59 -4.69 -2.84
CA ALA A 59 -17.78 -5.74 -2.23
C ALA A 59 -17.83 -7.03 -3.07
N ILE A 60 -16.66 -7.57 -3.42
CA ILE A 60 -16.52 -8.87 -4.11
C ILE A 60 -16.15 -10.00 -3.15
N THR A 61 -16.08 -9.71 -1.85
CA THR A 61 -15.96 -10.71 -0.79
C THR A 61 -16.95 -10.41 0.34
N ASN A 62 -17.05 -11.30 1.32
CA ASN A 62 -17.82 -11.03 2.54
C ASN A 62 -16.96 -10.30 3.57
N ASN A 63 -17.60 -9.44 4.37
CA ASN A 63 -16.99 -8.69 5.47
C ASN A 63 -15.95 -7.65 5.03
N THR A 64 -16.15 -7.05 3.85
CA THR A 64 -15.39 -5.89 3.42
C THR A 64 -15.76 -4.70 4.28
N ILE A 65 -14.77 -4.06 4.90
CA ILE A 65 -14.97 -2.81 5.64
C ILE A 65 -14.16 -1.72 4.97
N ILE A 66 -14.84 -0.76 4.36
CA ILE A 66 -14.23 0.44 3.77
C ILE A 66 -13.96 1.44 4.89
N THR A 67 -12.74 1.95 4.96
CA THR A 67 -12.31 2.90 5.98
C THR A 67 -11.91 4.26 5.39
N ASP A 68 -11.50 4.31 4.12
CA ASP A 68 -11.16 5.57 3.47
C ASP A 68 -11.34 5.52 1.95
N VAL A 69 -11.60 6.69 1.37
CA VAL A 69 -11.68 6.90 -0.08
C VAL A 69 -11.04 8.24 -0.42
N VAL A 70 -10.05 8.22 -1.32
CA VAL A 70 -9.36 9.41 -1.79
C VAL A 70 -9.42 9.47 -3.30
N ILE A 71 -9.93 10.57 -3.85
CA ILE A 71 -10.14 10.71 -5.29
C ILE A 71 -9.14 11.71 -5.85
N ASN A 72 -8.42 11.35 -6.92
CA ASN A 72 -7.36 12.15 -7.53
C ASN A 72 -6.36 12.72 -6.50
N ARG A 73 -5.85 11.87 -5.59
CA ARG A 73 -4.96 12.29 -4.47
C ARG A 73 -5.52 13.41 -3.59
N GLY A 74 -6.85 13.46 -3.44
CA GLY A 74 -7.56 14.45 -2.63
C GLY A 74 -7.94 15.73 -3.37
N ASN A 75 -7.66 15.84 -4.67
CA ASN A 75 -8.09 17.00 -5.48
C ASN A 75 -9.62 17.00 -5.72
N CYS A 76 -10.25 15.84 -5.65
CA CYS A 76 -11.69 15.69 -5.66
C CYS A 76 -12.20 15.59 -4.23
N ARG A 77 -12.89 16.64 -3.77
CA ARG A 77 -13.44 16.76 -2.43
C ARG A 77 -14.65 15.85 -2.29
N ILE A 78 -14.66 15.10 -1.20
CA ILE A 78 -15.83 14.35 -0.74
C ILE A 78 -16.67 15.28 0.16
N PRO A 79 -17.98 15.41 -0.07
CA PRO A 79 -18.84 16.26 0.75
C PRO A 79 -19.02 15.69 2.15
N ALA A 80 -19.40 16.54 3.11
CA ALA A 80 -19.45 16.18 4.52
C ALA A 80 -20.36 14.97 4.85
N GLY A 81 -21.44 14.76 4.08
CA GLY A 81 -22.32 13.60 4.24
C GLY A 81 -21.58 12.30 3.97
N THR A 82 -21.06 12.14 2.75
CA THR A 82 -20.25 10.97 2.34
C THR A 82 -19.02 10.79 3.22
N ALA A 83 -18.30 11.87 3.56
CA ALA A 83 -17.15 11.80 4.47
C ALA A 83 -17.56 11.31 5.88
N SER A 84 -18.72 11.75 6.38
CA SER A 84 -19.23 11.29 7.67
C SER A 84 -19.65 9.82 7.65
N GLU A 85 -20.16 9.31 6.54
CA GLU A 85 -20.50 7.89 6.38
C GLU A 85 -19.22 7.05 6.36
N LEU A 86 -18.24 7.42 5.53
CA LEU A 86 -16.93 6.76 5.46
C LEU A 86 -16.21 6.76 6.82
N SER A 87 -16.28 7.85 7.58
CA SER A 87 -15.66 7.93 8.92
C SER A 87 -16.20 6.94 9.95
N ARG A 88 -17.37 6.33 9.68
CA ARG A 88 -17.98 5.31 10.55
C ARG A 88 -17.56 3.89 10.17
N ASN A 89 -16.73 3.75 9.14
CA ASN A 89 -16.39 2.50 8.46
C ASN A 89 -17.63 1.84 7.84
N VAL A 90 -17.60 1.61 6.53
CA VAL A 90 -18.73 1.03 5.81
C VAL A 90 -18.52 -0.48 5.66
N SER A 91 -19.33 -1.26 6.38
CA SER A 91 -19.32 -2.72 6.29
C SER A 91 -20.25 -3.19 5.17
N LEU A 92 -19.72 -3.98 4.26
CA LEU A 92 -20.43 -4.58 3.12
C LEU A 92 -20.29 -6.10 3.12
N LYS A 93 -21.35 -6.78 2.73
CA LYS A 93 -21.36 -8.20 2.36
C LYS A 93 -21.12 -8.34 0.86
N PHE A 94 -20.85 -9.57 0.43
CA PHE A 94 -20.68 -9.87 -0.99
C PHE A 94 -21.85 -9.33 -1.83
N GLY A 95 -21.53 -8.52 -2.84
CA GLY A 95 -22.47 -7.89 -3.76
C GLY A 95 -23.15 -6.62 -3.24
N GLU A 96 -22.99 -6.26 -1.96
CA GLU A 96 -23.47 -4.98 -1.45
C GLU A 96 -22.61 -3.83 -1.95
N THR A 97 -23.25 -2.68 -2.17
CA THR A 97 -22.62 -1.49 -2.77
C THR A 97 -22.78 -0.29 -1.86
N TYR A 98 -21.68 0.42 -1.62
CA TYR A 98 -21.70 1.77 -1.07
C TYR A 98 -21.61 2.79 -2.20
N THR A 99 -22.53 3.75 -2.21
CA THR A 99 -22.56 4.85 -3.18
C THR A 99 -22.11 6.15 -2.50
N GLY A 100 -21.02 6.71 -3.00
CA GLY A 100 -20.50 8.00 -2.56
C GLY A 100 -20.49 9.04 -3.69
N TYR A 101 -20.21 10.29 -3.31
CA TYR A 101 -20.25 11.44 -4.22
C TYR A 101 -19.02 12.31 -4.05
N SER A 102 -18.58 12.98 -5.12
CA SER A 102 -17.63 14.10 -5.04
C SER A 102 -18.21 15.32 -5.74
N ASN A 103 -18.31 16.43 -5.02
CA ASN A 103 -19.10 17.59 -5.46
C ASN A 103 -18.36 18.52 -6.42
N ASN A 104 -17.03 18.42 -6.52
CA ASN A 104 -16.19 19.28 -7.36
C ASN A 104 -15.52 18.53 -8.52
N CYS A 105 -15.84 17.25 -8.70
CA CYS A 105 -15.33 16.45 -9.81
C CYS A 105 -16.47 15.86 -10.64
N THR A 106 -16.16 15.55 -11.90
CA THR A 106 -17.03 14.91 -12.88
C THR A 106 -16.32 13.65 -13.38
N VAL A 107 -17.06 12.72 -14.01
CA VAL A 107 -16.50 11.47 -14.56
C VAL A 107 -15.28 11.74 -15.46
N ASP A 108 -15.36 12.74 -16.35
CA ASP A 108 -14.28 13.05 -17.30
C ASP A 108 -12.95 13.49 -16.63
N ASN A 109 -13.05 14.05 -15.42
CA ASN A 109 -11.92 14.64 -14.70
C ASN A 109 -11.33 13.70 -13.64
N VAL A 110 -11.98 12.59 -13.34
CA VAL A 110 -11.40 11.55 -12.48
C VAL A 110 -10.32 10.80 -13.26
N LYS A 111 -9.23 10.46 -12.58
CA LYS A 111 -8.10 9.67 -13.09
C LYS A 111 -7.81 8.50 -12.19
N GLU A 112 -8.00 8.68 -10.89
CA GLU A 112 -7.82 7.62 -9.90
C GLU A 112 -8.76 7.78 -8.70
N ILE A 113 -9.14 6.63 -8.14
CA ILE A 113 -9.79 6.50 -6.85
C ILE A 113 -8.97 5.51 -6.03
N GLU A 114 -8.43 5.96 -4.91
CA GLU A 114 -7.80 5.13 -3.90
C GLU A 114 -8.86 4.74 -2.87
N VAL A 115 -8.98 3.44 -2.59
CA VAL A 115 -9.91 2.89 -1.61
C VAL A 115 -9.12 2.10 -0.58
N THR A 116 -9.31 2.41 0.69
CA THR A 116 -8.76 1.62 1.80
C THR A 116 -9.87 0.77 2.39
N SER A 117 -9.62 -0.54 2.42
CA SER A 117 -10.51 -1.55 3.02
C SER A 117 -9.76 -2.44 4.01
N THR A 118 -10.47 -3.39 4.60
CA THR A 118 -9.90 -4.49 5.39
C THR A 118 -8.85 -5.32 4.66
N ALA A 119 -8.91 -5.39 3.33
CA ALA A 119 -7.94 -6.16 2.54
C ALA A 119 -6.67 -5.36 2.21
N GLY A 120 -6.72 -4.02 2.28
CA GLY A 120 -5.59 -3.15 1.96
C GLY A 120 -6.02 -1.85 1.31
N THR A 121 -5.06 -1.12 0.75
CA THR A 121 -5.30 0.10 -0.03
C THR A 121 -5.06 -0.18 -1.51
N PHE A 122 -6.06 0.12 -2.33
CA PHE A 122 -6.06 -0.18 -3.76
C PHE A 122 -6.37 1.08 -4.57
N ILE A 123 -5.67 1.25 -5.70
CA ILE A 123 -5.87 2.39 -6.60
C ILE A 123 -6.54 1.89 -7.89
N TYR A 124 -7.70 2.47 -8.21
CA TYR A 124 -8.47 2.21 -9.41
C TYR A 124 -8.31 3.38 -10.36
N THR A 125 -7.99 3.12 -11.63
CA THR A 125 -7.75 4.16 -12.64
C THR A 125 -8.84 4.19 -13.71
N PHE A 126 -9.14 5.38 -14.25
CA PHE A 126 -10.25 5.66 -15.17
C PHE A 126 -9.84 6.55 -16.35
#